data_AF-A0AB34VGZ3-F1
#
_entry.id   AF-A0AB34VGZ3-F1
#
_cell.length_a   1.000
_cell.length_b   1.000
_cell.length_c   1.000
_cell.angle_alpha   90.00
_cell.angle_beta   90.00
_cell.angle_gamma   90.00
#
_symmetry.space_group_name_H-M   'P 1'
#
loop_
_entity.id
_entity.type
_entity.pdbx_description
1 polymer ?
#
loop_
_entity_poly.entity_id
_entity_poly.type
_entity_poly.pdbx_seq_one_letter_code
_entity_poly.pdbx_strand_id
1 'polypeptide(L)'
;NQRGAGQTDDSVLDGIFDSVKSEAERFISCYSGSDDDDVSSYNELRDRCESKAKEKINKFKEEGGHILDDDFECMLYDANFSAQWNGKFGTYLAIAFFFYHWGQYCYSSGHRREGLLFMARAAGCGGVWQGAGLYADRVETAELALKKKQDQGKKGGEATGSALAPARDELKRLLKINCPAEGWKTKTAAIGAVVDQLEVFVKKHKINLKTDNLDNAILTWCKRYDDLRDVLDSSLKKNMKNNRVD
;
A
#
# COMPACT_ATOMS: atom_id res chain seq x y z
N ASN A 1 -10.77 -63.01 -25.23
CA ASN A 1 -11.09 -62.09 -24.11
C ASN A 1 -9.87 -61.29 -23.68
N GLN A 2 -9.50 -60.23 -24.41
CA GLN A 2 -8.63 -59.15 -23.92
C GLN A 2 -8.94 -57.86 -24.71
N ARG A 3 -10.07 -57.23 -24.39
CA ARG A 3 -10.40 -55.84 -24.72
C ARG A 3 -11.32 -55.35 -23.62
N GLY A 4 -10.78 -54.64 -22.64
CA GLY A 4 -11.55 -54.19 -21.48
C GLY A 4 -10.79 -53.38 -20.43
N ALA A 5 -9.46 -53.28 -20.51
CA ALA A 5 -8.66 -52.54 -19.52
C ALA A 5 -8.22 -51.13 -19.96
N GLY A 6 -8.34 -50.78 -21.25
CA GLY A 6 -7.84 -49.49 -21.79
C GLY A 6 -8.85 -48.33 -21.80
N GLN A 7 -10.16 -48.61 -21.84
CA GLN A 7 -11.17 -47.55 -21.98
C GLN A 7 -11.45 -46.80 -20.66
N THR A 8 -11.25 -47.46 -19.52
CA THR A 8 -11.53 -46.87 -18.19
C THR A 8 -10.45 -45.87 -17.76
N ASP A 9 -9.19 -46.11 -18.09
CA ASP A 9 -8.05 -45.25 -17.72
C ASP A 9 -8.04 -43.94 -18.53
N ASP A 10 -8.36 -44.04 -19.83
CA ASP A 10 -8.43 -42.87 -20.73
C ASP A 10 -9.57 -41.91 -20.38
N SER A 11 -10.74 -42.43 -20.00
CA SER A 11 -11.88 -41.59 -19.59
C SER A 11 -11.64 -40.82 -18.30
N VAL A 12 -10.82 -41.37 -17.39
CA VAL A 12 -10.42 -40.70 -16.15
C VAL A 12 -9.42 -39.58 -16.45
N LEU A 13 -8.47 -39.84 -17.34
CA LEU A 13 -7.51 -38.82 -17.80
C LEU A 13 -8.20 -37.67 -18.52
N ASP A 14 -9.26 -37.93 -19.30
CA ASP A 14 -10.04 -36.89 -19.98
C ASP A 14 -10.69 -35.94 -18.96
N GLY A 15 -11.37 -36.51 -17.95
CA GLY A 15 -12.01 -35.71 -16.88
C GLY A 15 -11.03 -34.89 -16.05
N ILE A 16 -9.86 -35.45 -15.73
CA ILE A 16 -8.79 -34.70 -15.02
C ILE A 16 -8.26 -33.58 -15.91
N PHE A 17 -7.98 -33.86 -17.17
CA PHE A 17 -7.45 -32.87 -18.11
C PHE A 17 -8.40 -31.69 -18.27
N ASP A 18 -9.69 -31.95 -18.47
CA ASP A 18 -10.71 -30.89 -18.60
C ASP A 18 -10.83 -30.05 -17.33
N SER A 19 -10.76 -30.68 -16.15
CA SER A 19 -10.78 -29.95 -14.87
C SER A 19 -9.58 -29.03 -14.72
N VAL A 20 -8.36 -29.52 -15.01
CA VAL A 20 -7.14 -28.71 -14.87
C VAL A 20 -7.08 -27.63 -15.95
N LYS A 21 -7.55 -27.92 -17.16
CA LYS A 21 -7.70 -26.96 -18.24
C LYS A 21 -8.64 -25.83 -17.84
N SER A 22 -9.79 -26.13 -17.24
CA SER A 22 -10.72 -25.11 -16.76
C SER A 22 -10.09 -24.19 -15.71
N GLU A 23 -9.26 -24.73 -14.81
CA GLU A 23 -8.53 -23.90 -13.84
C GLU A 23 -7.46 -23.04 -14.52
N ALA A 24 -6.69 -23.59 -15.45
CA ALA A 24 -5.72 -22.84 -16.24
C ALA A 24 -6.39 -21.68 -16.98
N GLU A 25 -7.52 -21.95 -17.65
CA GLU A 25 -8.31 -20.93 -18.33
C GLU A 25 -8.77 -19.85 -17.36
N ARG A 26 -9.35 -20.23 -16.21
CA ARG A 26 -9.80 -19.29 -15.18
C ARG A 26 -8.68 -18.36 -14.72
N PHE A 27 -7.48 -18.90 -14.48
CA PHE A 27 -6.34 -18.11 -14.04
C PHE A 27 -5.76 -17.20 -15.14
N ILE A 28 -5.75 -17.68 -16.38
CA ILE A 28 -5.19 -16.97 -17.53
C ILE A 28 -6.18 -15.92 -18.09
N SER A 29 -7.48 -16.09 -17.86
CA SER A 29 -8.53 -15.18 -18.35
C SER A 29 -8.86 -14.04 -17.40
N CYS A 30 -8.61 -14.21 -16.10
CA CYS A 30 -9.05 -13.25 -15.08
C CYS A 30 -7.94 -12.28 -14.68
N TYR A 31 -8.15 -11.00 -15.00
CA TYR A 31 -7.44 -9.91 -14.33
C TYR A 31 -7.95 -9.76 -12.88
N SER A 32 -7.06 -9.50 -11.92
CA SER A 32 -7.45 -9.25 -10.54
C SER A 32 -7.49 -7.76 -10.15
N GLY A 33 -6.93 -6.87 -10.97
CA GLY A 33 -6.84 -5.44 -10.65
C GLY A 33 -8.18 -4.73 -10.80
N SER A 34 -8.39 -3.69 -9.98
CA SER A 34 -9.70 -3.05 -9.75
C SER A 34 -10.11 -1.98 -10.77
N ASP A 35 -9.24 -1.62 -11.72
CA ASP A 35 -9.40 -0.39 -12.51
C ASP A 35 -9.66 -0.68 -14.00
N ASP A 36 -10.67 -0.03 -14.58
CA ASP A 36 -11.08 -0.19 -15.98
C ASP A 36 -9.97 0.20 -16.99
N ASP A 37 -9.08 1.14 -16.64
CA ASP A 37 -7.90 1.51 -17.45
C ASP A 37 -6.85 0.38 -17.50
N ASP A 38 -6.84 -0.47 -16.49
CA ASP A 38 -5.88 -1.54 -16.27
C ASP A 38 -6.33 -2.85 -16.96
N VAL A 39 -7.64 -3.01 -17.17
CA VAL A 39 -8.22 -4.11 -17.96
C VAL A 39 -7.78 -4.06 -19.43
N SER A 40 -7.64 -2.87 -20.03
CA SER A 40 -7.11 -2.72 -21.39
C SER A 40 -5.63 -3.14 -21.47
N SER A 41 -4.82 -2.71 -20.50
CA SER A 41 -3.40 -3.06 -20.42
C SER A 41 -3.19 -4.57 -20.21
N TYR A 42 -4.04 -5.19 -19.38
CA TYR A 42 -4.03 -6.62 -19.18
C TYR A 42 -4.46 -7.40 -20.42
N ASN A 43 -5.52 -6.98 -21.10
CA ASN A 43 -5.95 -7.65 -22.34
C ASN A 43 -4.84 -7.60 -23.41
N GLU A 44 -4.15 -6.46 -23.56
CA GLU A 44 -3.00 -6.35 -24.45
C GLU A 44 -1.84 -7.28 -24.02
N LEU A 45 -1.55 -7.35 -22.72
CA LEU A 45 -0.53 -8.25 -22.19
C LEU A 45 -0.89 -9.71 -22.44
N ARG A 46 -2.14 -10.08 -22.17
CA ARG A 46 -2.72 -11.41 -22.39
C ARG A 46 -2.60 -11.80 -23.86
N ASP A 47 -3.11 -10.97 -24.75
CA ASP A 47 -3.13 -11.23 -26.20
C ASP A 47 -1.70 -11.35 -26.76
N ARG A 48 -0.77 -10.53 -26.26
CA ARG A 48 0.66 -10.62 -26.59
C ARG A 48 1.30 -11.92 -26.09
N CYS A 49 1.00 -12.32 -24.85
CA CYS A 49 1.50 -13.58 -24.28
C CYS A 49 0.96 -14.78 -25.05
N GLU A 50 -0.33 -14.78 -25.36
CA GLU A 50 -0.99 -15.82 -26.14
C GLU A 50 -0.41 -15.93 -27.55
N SER A 51 -0.24 -14.79 -28.24
CA SER A 51 0.32 -14.73 -29.60
C SER A 51 1.74 -15.30 -29.64
N LYS A 52 2.60 -14.89 -28.70
CA LYS A 52 3.98 -15.38 -28.60
C LYS A 52 4.05 -16.87 -28.25
N ALA A 53 3.17 -17.34 -27.37
CA ALA A 53 3.08 -18.76 -27.03
C ALA A 53 2.75 -19.60 -28.26
N LYS A 54 1.73 -19.20 -29.03
CA LYS A 54 1.34 -19.87 -30.27
C LYS A 54 2.45 -19.86 -31.32
N GLU A 55 3.12 -18.72 -31.53
CA GLU A 55 4.27 -18.61 -32.44
C GLU A 55 5.38 -19.59 -32.07
N LYS A 56 5.80 -19.61 -30.80
CA LYS A 56 6.85 -20.49 -30.30
C LYS A 56 6.49 -21.96 -30.46
N ILE A 57 5.23 -22.31 -30.18
CA ILE A 57 4.73 -23.68 -30.33
C ILE A 57 4.70 -24.12 -31.80
N ASN A 58 4.29 -23.25 -32.72
CA ASN A 58 4.28 -23.57 -34.14
C ASN A 58 5.69 -23.86 -34.65
N LYS A 59 6.68 -23.05 -34.25
CA LYS A 59 8.08 -23.30 -34.57
C LYS A 59 8.56 -24.66 -34.04
N PHE A 60 8.21 -25.01 -32.81
CA PHE A 60 8.57 -26.30 -32.23
C PHE A 60 7.94 -27.49 -32.96
N LYS A 61 6.71 -27.35 -33.44
CA LYS A 61 6.05 -28.36 -34.27
C LYS A 61 6.78 -28.55 -35.60
N GLU A 62 7.22 -27.47 -36.24
CA GLU A 62 7.95 -27.50 -37.52
C GLU A 62 9.33 -28.14 -37.38
N GLU A 63 10.02 -27.89 -36.26
CA GLU A 63 11.34 -28.44 -35.97
C GLU A 63 11.30 -29.94 -35.59
N GLY A 64 10.11 -30.53 -35.42
CA GLY A 64 9.94 -31.95 -35.09
C GLY A 64 10.46 -32.32 -33.70
N GLY A 65 10.70 -31.33 -32.84
CA GLY A 65 11.23 -31.53 -31.49
C GLY A 65 10.17 -32.10 -30.55
N HIS A 66 10.50 -33.19 -29.85
CA HIS A 66 9.73 -33.63 -28.70
C HIS A 66 10.24 -32.90 -27.47
N ILE A 67 9.48 -31.92 -26.98
CA ILE A 67 9.91 -31.11 -25.84
C ILE A 67 9.37 -31.70 -24.55
N LEU A 68 10.29 -32.01 -23.65
CA LEU A 68 10.00 -32.58 -22.35
C LEU A 68 9.84 -31.50 -21.30
N ASP A 69 9.21 -31.89 -20.21
CA ASP A 69 8.93 -31.00 -19.08
C ASP A 69 10.20 -30.43 -18.43
N ASP A 70 11.27 -31.24 -18.40
CA ASP A 70 12.59 -30.89 -17.88
C ASP A 70 13.27 -29.78 -18.70
N ASP A 71 12.91 -29.62 -19.98
CA ASP A 71 13.46 -28.57 -20.86
C ASP A 71 13.03 -27.16 -20.41
N PHE A 72 12.07 -27.06 -19.49
CA PHE A 72 11.46 -25.81 -19.04
C PHE A 72 11.68 -25.47 -17.57
N GLU A 73 12.39 -26.31 -16.81
CA GLU A 73 12.75 -26.04 -15.42
C GLU A 73 13.48 -24.70 -15.27
N CYS A 74 14.45 -24.41 -16.14
CA CYS A 74 15.19 -23.15 -16.11
C CYS A 74 14.27 -21.92 -16.28
N MET A 75 13.22 -22.00 -17.10
CA MET A 75 12.28 -20.90 -17.27
C MET A 75 11.46 -20.65 -16.00
N LEU A 76 11.10 -21.70 -15.27
CA LEU A 76 10.40 -21.60 -13.99
C LEU A 76 11.30 -20.99 -12.91
N TYR A 77 12.59 -21.37 -12.86
CA TYR A 77 13.57 -20.75 -11.96
C TYR A 77 13.75 -19.26 -12.26
N ASP A 78 13.90 -18.88 -13.53
CA ASP A 78 14.06 -17.48 -13.94
C ASP A 78 12.81 -16.64 -13.62
N ALA A 79 11.62 -17.21 -13.81
CA ALA A 79 10.36 -16.58 -13.44
C ALA A 79 10.27 -16.37 -11.92
N ASN A 80 10.62 -17.38 -11.14
CA ASN A 80 10.64 -17.29 -9.68
C ASN A 80 11.63 -16.24 -9.19
N PHE A 81 12.86 -16.24 -9.73
CA PHE A 81 13.86 -15.24 -9.39
C PHE A 81 13.38 -13.82 -9.75
N SER A 82 12.83 -13.64 -10.94
CA SER A 82 12.30 -12.35 -11.41
C SER A 82 11.13 -11.85 -10.55
N ALA A 83 10.26 -12.76 -10.12
CA ALA A 83 9.14 -12.43 -9.27
C ALA A 83 9.59 -12.05 -7.85
N GLN A 84 10.40 -12.89 -7.21
CA GLN A 84 10.85 -12.67 -5.84
C GLN A 84 11.75 -11.44 -5.71
N TRP A 85 12.63 -11.22 -6.68
CA TRP A 85 13.67 -10.20 -6.55
C TRP A 85 13.32 -8.89 -7.24
N ASN A 86 12.57 -8.92 -8.35
CA ASN A 86 12.24 -7.74 -9.13
C ASN A 86 10.75 -7.36 -9.06
N GLY A 87 9.91 -8.13 -8.36
CA GLY A 87 8.45 -7.95 -8.35
C GLY A 87 7.79 -8.17 -9.72
N LYS A 88 8.49 -8.81 -10.67
CA LYS A 88 8.04 -8.97 -12.06
C LYS A 88 7.34 -10.31 -12.25
N PHE A 89 6.05 -10.35 -11.91
CA PHE A 89 5.24 -11.57 -12.02
C PHE A 89 4.73 -11.87 -13.43
N GLY A 90 4.81 -10.92 -14.38
CA GLY A 90 4.29 -11.09 -15.75
C GLY A 90 4.94 -12.24 -16.54
N THR A 91 6.13 -12.68 -16.14
CA THR A 91 6.78 -13.88 -16.70
C THR A 91 5.97 -15.14 -16.44
N TYR A 92 5.30 -15.26 -15.28
CA TYR A 92 4.44 -16.40 -14.98
C TYR A 92 3.22 -16.47 -15.91
N LEU A 93 2.63 -15.34 -16.29
CA LEU A 93 1.53 -15.31 -17.25
C LEU A 93 1.98 -15.80 -18.63
N ALA A 94 3.16 -15.35 -19.09
CA ALA A 94 3.73 -15.80 -20.36
C ALA A 94 4.02 -17.32 -20.37
N ILE A 95 4.56 -17.85 -19.28
CA ILE A 95 4.82 -19.29 -19.11
C ILE A 95 3.50 -20.08 -19.04
N ALA A 96 2.48 -19.55 -18.35
CA ALA A 96 1.18 -20.18 -18.26
C ALA A 96 0.53 -20.38 -19.64
N PHE A 97 0.58 -19.36 -20.51
CA PHE A 97 0.10 -19.45 -21.89
C PHE A 97 0.85 -20.47 -22.73
N PHE A 98 2.18 -20.51 -22.58
CA PHE A 98 3.00 -21.50 -23.28
C PHE A 98 2.60 -22.92 -22.88
N PHE A 99 2.57 -23.20 -21.58
CA PHE A 99 2.19 -24.52 -21.07
C PHE A 99 0.75 -24.91 -21.39
N TYR A 100 -0.18 -23.94 -21.39
CA TYR A 100 -1.57 -24.18 -21.75
C TYR A 100 -1.68 -24.73 -23.19
N HIS A 101 -1.10 -24.02 -24.15
CA HIS A 101 -1.19 -24.43 -25.55
C HIS A 101 -0.33 -25.65 -25.88
N TRP A 102 0.84 -25.79 -25.23
CA TRP A 102 1.67 -26.97 -25.41
C TRP A 102 1.02 -28.21 -24.81
N GLY A 103 0.42 -28.09 -23.62
CA GLY A 103 -0.35 -29.15 -22.98
C GLY A 103 -1.53 -29.61 -23.83
N GLN A 104 -2.28 -28.68 -24.43
CA GLN A 104 -3.33 -29.01 -25.41
C GLN A 104 -2.79 -29.81 -26.60
N TYR A 105 -1.67 -29.36 -27.17
CA TYR A 105 -1.05 -30.03 -28.30
C TYR A 105 -0.60 -31.45 -27.94
N CYS A 106 0.21 -31.62 -26.89
CA CYS A 106 0.65 -32.93 -26.41
C CYS A 106 -0.53 -33.87 -26.18
N TYR A 107 -1.56 -33.40 -25.48
CA TYR A 107 -2.74 -34.20 -25.16
C TYR A 107 -3.46 -34.68 -26.42
N SER A 108 -3.73 -33.77 -27.36
CA SER A 108 -4.40 -34.08 -28.64
C SER A 108 -3.58 -34.96 -29.57
N SER A 109 -2.25 -34.97 -29.41
CA SER A 109 -1.31 -35.76 -30.23
C SER A 109 -1.03 -37.15 -29.66
N GLY A 110 -1.71 -37.54 -28.57
CA GLY A 110 -1.59 -38.86 -27.95
C GLY A 110 -0.62 -38.91 -26.75
N HIS A 111 0.14 -37.84 -26.49
CA HIS A 111 1.00 -37.68 -25.32
C HIS A 111 0.17 -37.17 -24.13
N ARG A 112 -0.82 -37.97 -23.72
CA ARG A 112 -1.86 -37.56 -22.74
C ARG A 112 -1.29 -37.20 -21.37
N ARG A 113 -0.31 -37.96 -20.87
CA ARG A 113 0.29 -37.73 -19.54
C ARG A 113 1.13 -36.46 -19.54
N GLU A 114 1.93 -36.25 -20.57
CA GLU A 114 2.71 -35.03 -20.78
C GLU A 114 1.79 -33.82 -20.96
N GLY A 115 0.73 -33.96 -21.75
CA GLY A 115 -0.29 -32.93 -21.92
C GLY A 115 -0.93 -32.49 -20.61
N LEU A 116 -1.26 -33.46 -19.73
CA LEU A 116 -1.79 -33.19 -18.41
C LEU A 116 -0.77 -32.47 -17.51
N LEU A 117 0.50 -32.89 -17.53
CA LEU A 117 1.57 -32.26 -16.75
C LEU A 117 1.76 -30.79 -17.14
N PHE A 118 1.83 -30.50 -18.44
CA PHE A 118 1.91 -29.13 -18.93
C PHE A 118 0.66 -28.32 -18.57
N MET A 119 -0.53 -28.91 -18.66
CA MET A 119 -1.76 -28.22 -18.26
C MET A 119 -1.77 -27.89 -16.76
N ALA A 120 -1.27 -28.78 -15.90
CA ALA A 120 -1.13 -28.53 -14.46
C ALA A 120 -0.14 -27.40 -14.18
N ARG A 121 0.98 -27.35 -14.92
CA ARG A 121 1.95 -26.24 -14.83
C ARG A 121 1.35 -24.92 -15.30
N ALA A 122 0.50 -24.93 -16.33
CA ALA A 122 -0.22 -23.75 -16.78
C ALA A 122 -1.11 -23.18 -15.66
N ALA A 123 -1.91 -24.04 -15.02
CA ALA A 123 -2.75 -23.65 -13.89
C ALA A 123 -1.91 -23.12 -12.71
N GLY A 124 -0.80 -23.78 -12.37
CA GLY A 124 0.10 -23.33 -11.30
C GLY A 124 0.70 -21.95 -11.56
N CYS A 125 1.25 -21.73 -12.76
CA CYS A 125 1.82 -20.43 -13.14
C CYS A 125 0.75 -19.33 -13.18
N GLY A 126 -0.43 -19.63 -13.73
CA GLY A 126 -1.56 -18.71 -13.74
C GLY A 126 -2.01 -18.32 -12.33
N GLY A 127 -2.05 -19.29 -11.40
CA GLY A 127 -2.38 -19.03 -9.99
C GLY A 127 -1.36 -18.13 -9.29
N VAL A 128 -0.07 -18.32 -9.54
CA VAL A 128 0.98 -17.44 -8.99
C VAL A 128 0.84 -16.01 -9.52
N TRP A 129 0.62 -15.85 -10.82
CA TRP A 129 0.37 -14.56 -11.44
C TRP A 129 -0.84 -13.84 -10.80
N GLN A 130 -1.99 -14.52 -10.72
CA GLN A 130 -3.20 -13.93 -10.15
C GLN A 130 -3.04 -13.58 -8.67
N GLY A 131 -2.39 -14.46 -7.89
CA GLY A 131 -2.13 -14.20 -6.48
C GLY A 131 -1.26 -12.98 -6.24
N ALA A 132 -0.27 -12.75 -7.12
CA ALA A 132 0.58 -11.58 -7.05
C ALA A 132 -0.18 -10.27 -7.35
N GLY A 133 -1.07 -10.28 -8.35
CA GLY A 133 -1.96 -9.14 -8.62
C GLY A 133 -2.83 -8.80 -7.41
N LEU A 134 -3.52 -9.78 -6.85
CA LEU A 134 -4.35 -9.60 -5.64
C LEU A 134 -3.56 -9.07 -4.44
N TYR A 135 -2.30 -9.46 -4.30
CA TYR A 135 -1.44 -8.95 -3.24
C TYR A 135 -1.06 -7.49 -3.47
N ALA A 136 -0.69 -7.13 -4.71
CA ALA A 136 -0.39 -5.74 -5.08
C ALA A 136 -1.58 -4.81 -4.80
N ASP A 137 -2.79 -5.20 -5.22
CA ASP A 137 -4.03 -4.43 -5.00
C ASP A 137 -4.28 -4.19 -3.50
N ARG A 138 -4.04 -5.22 -2.67
CA ARG A 138 -4.19 -5.11 -1.20
C ARG A 138 -3.18 -4.15 -0.60
N VAL A 139 -1.93 -4.20 -1.04
CA VAL A 139 -0.87 -3.30 -0.56
C VAL A 139 -1.20 -1.86 -0.95
N GLU A 140 -1.53 -1.61 -2.21
CA GLU A 140 -1.90 -0.27 -2.69
C GLU A 140 -3.12 0.28 -1.94
N THR A 141 -4.15 -0.54 -1.76
CA THR A 141 -5.35 -0.16 -0.97
C THR A 141 -4.97 0.21 0.47
N ALA A 142 -4.07 -0.56 1.10
CA ALA A 142 -3.61 -0.29 2.46
C ALA A 142 -2.80 1.02 2.55
N GLU A 143 -1.94 1.29 1.56
CA GLU A 143 -1.16 2.52 1.47
C GLU A 143 -2.05 3.75 1.26
N LEU A 144 -3.03 3.66 0.34
CA LEU A 144 -4.03 4.71 0.12
C LEU A 144 -4.85 4.99 1.40
N ALA A 145 -5.24 3.93 2.12
CA ALA A 145 -5.94 4.07 3.40
C ALA A 145 -5.07 4.75 4.47
N LEU A 146 -3.78 4.42 4.54
CA LEU A 146 -2.84 5.05 5.46
C LEU A 146 -2.65 6.53 5.13
N LYS A 147 -2.46 6.86 3.85
CA LYS A 147 -2.33 8.24 3.38
C LYS A 147 -3.57 9.06 3.70
N LYS A 148 -4.77 8.50 3.46
CA LYS A 148 -6.04 9.14 3.82
C LYS A 148 -6.15 9.43 5.32
N LYS A 149 -5.71 8.50 6.18
CA LYS A 149 -5.66 8.72 7.64
C LYS A 149 -4.68 9.83 8.01
N GLN A 150 -3.50 9.88 7.40
CA GLN A 150 -2.51 10.94 7.63
C GLN A 150 -3.06 12.31 7.22
N ASP A 151 -3.69 12.41 6.04
CA ASP A 151 -4.28 13.65 5.55
C ASP A 151 -5.43 14.14 6.42
N GLN A 152 -6.29 13.22 6.88
CA GLN A 152 -7.35 13.54 7.85
C GLN A 152 -6.75 14.00 9.19
N GLY A 153 -5.69 13.35 9.67
CA GLY A 153 -4.96 13.77 10.86
C GLY A 153 -4.37 15.18 10.73
N LYS A 154 -3.78 15.51 9.58
CA LYS A 154 -3.24 16.84 9.28
C LYS A 154 -4.34 17.90 9.27
N LYS A 155 -5.43 17.66 8.54
CA LYS A 155 -6.60 18.56 8.50
C LYS A 155 -7.22 18.76 9.88
N GLY A 156 -7.34 17.69 10.67
CA GLY A 156 -7.82 17.76 12.05
C GLY A 156 -6.89 18.59 12.96
N GLY A 157 -5.57 18.43 12.80
CA GLY A 157 -4.56 19.23 13.50
C GLY A 157 -4.62 20.71 13.13
N GLU A 158 -4.75 21.04 11.85
CA GLU A 158 -4.90 22.42 11.36
C GLU A 158 -6.20 23.06 11.86
N ALA A 159 -7.33 22.35 11.77
CA ALA A 159 -8.60 22.81 12.30
C ALA A 159 -8.55 23.09 13.81
N THR A 160 -7.90 22.20 14.57
CA THR A 160 -7.68 22.39 16.02
C THR A 160 -6.77 23.59 16.29
N GLY A 161 -5.69 23.74 15.50
CA GLY A 161 -4.79 24.88 15.57
C GLY A 161 -5.51 26.22 15.38
N SER A 162 -6.38 26.32 14.37
CA SER A 162 -7.19 27.50 14.10
C SER A 162 -8.25 27.74 15.17
N ALA A 163 -8.95 26.70 15.63
CA ALA A 163 -9.97 26.83 16.68
C ALA A 163 -9.41 27.37 18.01
N LEU A 164 -8.15 27.05 18.30
CA LEU A 164 -7.45 27.51 19.50
C LEU A 164 -6.71 28.85 19.32
N ALA A 165 -6.69 29.44 18.12
CA ALA A 165 -6.01 30.71 17.87
C ALA A 165 -6.51 31.85 18.77
N PRO A 166 -7.82 32.03 19.01
CA PRO A 166 -8.31 33.12 19.88
C PRO A 166 -7.78 33.03 21.32
N ALA A 167 -7.61 31.81 21.86
CA ALA A 167 -7.04 31.62 23.20
C ALA A 167 -5.54 31.96 23.22
N ARG A 168 -4.81 31.65 22.14
CA ARG A 168 -3.38 32.01 22.03
C ARG A 168 -3.17 33.51 21.88
N ASP A 169 -4.00 34.17 21.08
CA ASP A 169 -3.97 35.62 20.91
C ASP A 169 -4.28 36.34 22.24
N GLU A 170 -5.25 35.81 23.00
CA GLU A 170 -5.57 36.34 24.32
C GLU A 170 -4.42 36.12 25.31
N LEU A 171 -3.81 34.93 25.34
CA LEU A 171 -2.62 34.68 26.15
C LEU A 171 -1.52 35.71 25.86
N LYS A 172 -1.26 35.98 24.57
CA LYS A 172 -0.29 37.00 24.15
C LYS A 172 -0.63 38.39 24.67
N ARG A 173 -1.92 38.76 24.63
CA ARG A 173 -2.42 40.04 25.15
C ARG A 173 -2.21 40.14 26.66
N LEU A 174 -2.60 39.10 27.41
CA LEU A 174 -2.48 39.04 28.86
C LEU A 174 -1.01 39.10 29.32
N LEU A 175 -0.11 38.36 28.66
CA LEU A 175 1.32 38.39 28.96
C LEU A 175 1.94 39.78 28.79
N LYS A 176 1.44 40.57 27.83
CA LYS A 176 1.91 41.95 27.62
C LYS A 176 1.35 42.92 28.65
N ILE A 177 0.06 42.85 28.95
CA ILE A 177 -0.62 43.79 29.84
C ILE A 177 -0.23 43.58 31.30
N ASN A 178 -0.12 42.32 31.73
CA ASN A 178 0.20 41.99 33.11
C ASN A 178 1.72 42.03 33.37
N CYS A 179 2.56 42.27 32.36
CA CYS A 179 4.00 42.35 32.52
C CYS A 179 4.38 43.50 33.46
N PRO A 180 5.06 43.23 34.59
CA PRO A 180 5.58 44.27 35.47
C PRO A 180 6.58 45.18 34.73
N ALA A 181 6.81 46.38 35.26
CA ALA A 181 7.77 47.33 34.68
C ALA A 181 9.19 46.73 34.62
N GLU A 182 9.55 46.02 35.68
CA GLU A 182 10.77 45.24 35.85
C GLU A 182 10.76 43.90 35.12
N GLY A 183 9.67 43.51 34.46
CA GLY A 183 9.53 42.21 33.81
C GLY A 183 9.40 41.04 34.78
N TRP A 184 9.17 39.84 34.24
CA TRP A 184 8.95 38.65 35.06
C TRP A 184 10.26 38.02 35.55
N LYS A 185 10.27 37.53 36.79
CA LYS A 185 11.41 36.81 37.36
C LYS A 185 11.55 35.38 36.82
N THR A 186 10.43 34.69 36.57
CA THR A 186 10.40 33.31 36.07
C THR A 186 9.23 33.09 35.10
N LYS A 187 9.32 32.05 34.26
CA LYS A 187 8.21 31.62 33.38
C LYS A 187 6.98 31.25 34.19
N THR A 188 7.15 30.56 35.32
CA THR A 188 6.07 30.16 36.22
C THR A 188 5.32 31.37 36.79
N ALA A 189 6.03 32.43 37.19
CA ALA A 189 5.40 33.65 37.68
C ALA A 189 4.56 34.34 36.59
N ALA A 190 5.07 34.40 35.36
CA ALA A 190 4.35 34.97 34.23
C ALA A 190 3.06 34.19 33.91
N ILE A 191 3.14 32.85 33.90
CA ILE A 191 1.99 31.97 33.63
C ILE A 191 0.96 32.07 34.75
N GLY A 192 1.38 31.98 36.01
CA GLY A 192 0.48 32.08 37.17
C GLY A 192 -0.27 33.41 37.25
N ALA A 193 0.30 34.50 36.71
CA ALA A 193 -0.36 35.80 36.66
C ALA A 193 -1.43 35.94 35.57
N VAL A 194 -1.48 35.02 34.59
CA VAL A 194 -2.39 35.11 33.43
C VAL A 194 -3.34 33.92 33.30
N VAL A 195 -3.05 32.78 33.94
CA VAL A 195 -3.79 31.52 33.74
C VAL A 195 -5.27 31.64 34.09
N ASP A 196 -5.62 32.27 35.22
CA ASP A 196 -7.02 32.44 35.64
C ASP A 196 -7.80 33.34 34.66
N GLN A 197 -7.17 34.42 34.18
CA GLN A 197 -7.78 35.34 33.22
C GLN A 197 -8.01 34.66 31.87
N LEU A 198 -7.05 33.84 31.44
CA LEU A 198 -7.18 33.05 30.23
C LEU A 198 -8.29 32.00 30.34
N GLU A 199 -8.42 31.35 31.50
CA GLU A 199 -9.50 30.39 31.74
C GLU A 199 -10.88 31.06 31.64
N VAL A 200 -11.05 32.24 32.26
CA VAL A 200 -12.28 33.03 32.16
C VAL A 200 -12.60 33.37 30.71
N PHE A 201 -11.59 33.79 29.92
CA PHE A 201 -11.78 34.09 28.51
C PHE A 201 -12.23 32.86 27.70
N VAL A 202 -11.56 31.72 27.88
CA VAL A 202 -11.87 30.45 27.21
C VAL A 202 -13.31 30.03 27.47
N LYS A 203 -13.74 30.09 28.74
CA LYS A 203 -15.13 29.76 29.15
C LYS A 203 -16.14 30.75 28.57
N LYS A 204 -15.86 32.06 28.64
CA LYS A 204 -16.74 33.11 28.13
C LYS A 204 -16.97 33.00 26.62
N HIS A 205 -15.92 32.72 25.87
CA HIS A 205 -15.96 32.62 24.41
C HIS A 205 -16.25 31.20 23.89
N LYS A 206 -16.54 30.24 24.80
CA LYS A 206 -16.84 28.83 24.48
C LYS A 206 -15.78 28.20 23.57
N ILE A 207 -14.51 28.54 23.79
CA ILE A 207 -13.40 27.96 23.03
C ILE A 207 -13.28 26.49 23.45
N ASN A 208 -13.19 25.59 22.47
CA ASN A 208 -13.07 24.16 22.72
C ASN A 208 -11.65 23.79 23.17
N LEU A 209 -11.29 24.25 24.37
CA LEU A 209 -10.03 24.00 25.06
C LEU A 209 -10.37 23.42 26.43
N LYS A 210 -9.76 22.29 26.77
CA LYS A 210 -9.84 21.76 28.13
C LYS A 210 -8.98 22.62 29.07
N THR A 211 -9.57 23.07 30.18
CA THR A 211 -8.92 24.00 31.12
C THR A 211 -8.36 23.31 32.37
N ASP A 212 -8.55 21.99 32.48
CA ASP A 212 -8.07 21.13 33.57
C ASP A 212 -6.54 21.12 33.73
N ASN A 213 -5.80 21.49 32.68
CA ASN A 213 -4.33 21.56 32.70
C ASN A 213 -3.79 22.74 31.87
N LEU A 214 -4.39 23.92 32.06
CA LEU A 214 -4.13 25.10 31.24
C LEU A 214 -2.67 25.58 31.32
N ASP A 215 -2.00 25.46 32.46
CA ASP A 215 -0.57 25.79 32.62
C ASP A 215 0.33 25.01 31.65
N ASN A 216 0.09 23.70 31.51
CA ASN A 216 0.85 22.86 30.59
C ASN A 216 0.51 23.15 29.13
N ALA A 217 -0.75 23.53 28.83
CA ALA A 217 -1.13 23.98 27.50
C ALA A 217 -0.38 25.27 27.13
N ILE A 218 -0.32 26.24 28.04
CA ILE A 218 0.44 27.50 27.88
C ILE A 218 1.93 27.21 27.66
N LEU A 219 2.55 26.35 28.47
CA LEU A 219 3.96 25.98 28.30
C LEU A 219 4.22 25.35 26.93
N THR A 220 3.34 24.46 26.49
CA THR A 220 3.41 23.84 25.17
C THR A 220 3.29 24.87 24.06
N TRP A 221 2.37 25.83 24.17
CA TRP A 221 2.22 26.89 23.18
C TRP A 221 3.43 27.82 23.13
N CYS A 222 3.98 28.23 24.27
CA CYS A 222 5.20 29.04 24.33
C CYS A 222 6.44 28.31 23.76
N LYS A 223 6.42 26.98 23.64
CA LYS A 223 7.47 26.21 22.93
C LYS A 223 7.24 26.15 21.42
N ARG A 224 5.97 26.03 21.01
CA ARG A 224 5.56 25.75 19.63
C ARG A 224 5.35 27.01 18.77
N TYR A 225 4.95 28.13 19.37
CA TYR A 225 4.63 29.37 18.66
C TYR A 225 5.66 30.45 19.01
N ASP A 226 6.43 30.86 18.00
CA ASP A 226 7.55 31.79 18.17
C ASP A 226 7.11 33.14 18.74
N ASP A 227 5.93 33.63 18.34
CA ASP A 227 5.42 34.92 18.77
C ASP A 227 5.01 34.96 20.26
N LEU A 228 4.53 33.85 20.81
CA LEU A 228 4.30 33.67 22.25
C LEU A 228 5.62 33.52 23.01
N ARG A 229 6.55 32.74 22.44
CA ARG A 229 7.89 32.54 23.01
C ARG A 229 8.62 33.88 23.15
N ASP A 230 8.59 34.70 22.11
CA ASP A 230 9.27 35.98 22.05
C ASP A 230 8.72 36.99 23.06
N VAL A 231 7.39 37.04 23.24
CA VAL A 231 6.75 37.88 24.27
C VAL A 231 7.20 37.45 25.67
N LEU A 232 7.16 36.15 25.95
CA LEU A 232 7.59 35.62 27.25
C LEU A 232 9.09 35.88 27.48
N ASP A 233 9.96 35.56 26.53
CA ASP A 233 11.41 35.71 26.69
C ASP A 233 11.83 37.19 26.75
N SER A 234 11.15 38.10 26.04
CA SER A 234 11.39 39.55 26.15
C SER A 234 11.08 40.08 27.55
N SER A 235 9.99 39.61 28.15
CA SER A 235 9.59 40.01 29.50
C SER A 235 10.57 39.54 30.57
N LEU A 236 11.18 38.35 30.40
CA LEU A 236 12.21 37.83 31.30
C LEU A 236 13.54 38.58 31.17
N LYS A 237 13.92 38.94 29.93
CA LYS A 237 15.15 39.71 29.66
C LYS A 237 15.10 41.12 30.23
N LYS A 238 13.92 41.75 30.31
CA LYS A 238 13.75 43.06 30.98
C LYS A 238 14.20 43.00 32.45
N ASN A 239 13.83 41.93 33.15
CA ASN A 239 14.22 41.73 34.54
C ASN A 239 15.73 41.58 34.71
N MET A 240 16.37 40.81 33.83
CA MET A 240 17.83 40.64 33.86
C MET A 240 18.60 41.94 33.58
N LYS A 241 18.06 42.83 32.74
CA LYS A 241 18.70 44.12 32.46
C LYS A 241 18.53 45.08 33.64
N ASN A 242 17.34 45.17 34.22
CA ASN A 242 17.10 46.06 35.36
C ASN A 242 17.94 45.65 36.58
N ASN A 243 18.08 44.35 36.86
CA ASN A 243 18.93 43.85 37.96
C ASN A 243 20.45 44.00 37.72
N ARG A 244 20.90 44.53 36.57
CA ARG A 244 22.33 44.80 36.28
C ARG A 244 22.68 46.29 36.37
N VAL A 245 21.70 47.17 36.57
CA VAL A 245 21.88 48.62 36.62
C VAL A 245 21.88 49.15 38.07
N ASP A 246 21.67 48.27 39.05
CA ASP A 246 21.85 48.49 40.49
C ASP A 246 23.13 47.81 40.99
#